data_AF-A0AAV5EJ97-F1
#
_entry.id   AF-A0AAV5EJ97-F1
#
_cell.length_a   1.000
_cell.length_b   1.000
_cell.length_c   1.000
_cell.angle_alpha   90.00
_cell.angle_beta   90.00
_cell.angle_gamma   90.00
#
_symmetry.space_group_name_H-M   'P 1'
#
loop_
_entity.id
_entity.type
_entity.pdbx_description
1 polymer ?
#
loop_
_entity_poly.entity_id
_entity_poly.type
_entity_poly.pdbx_seq_one_letter_code
_entity_poly.pdbx_strand_id
1 'polypeptide(L)'
;MSGASLIFGAPKEQWIRVFEPLKGSAESYQSGLVEIMELCLLGLISRRWNLLIEGFMSHTFDFIPISKQYADLHQFLQGTSRDEFQDTHLDLEEKDILEYARQSLQSKPYILWLLPPVLTAAAMRPWSALFDIYLAEIDRQFREALPADRFRKCTCRGDGIDQHRNCEIAERIQCLYTFHIRQPLQ
;
A
#
# COMPACT_ATOMS: atom_id res chain seq x y z
N MET A 1 2.04 21.16 8.23
CA MET A 1 2.58 20.05 9.04
C MET A 1 1.47 19.02 9.23
N SER A 2 1.72 17.74 8.98
CA SER A 2 0.73 16.68 9.24
C SER A 2 0.95 16.07 10.63
N GLY A 3 -0.09 15.50 11.23
CA GLY A 3 0.04 14.82 12.53
C GLY A 3 1.10 13.70 12.51
N ALA A 4 1.17 12.94 11.41
CA ALA A 4 2.18 11.90 11.23
C ALA A 4 3.61 12.46 11.22
N SER A 5 3.85 13.63 10.58
CA SER A 5 5.17 14.28 10.61
C SER A 5 5.61 14.69 12.02
N LEU A 6 4.67 14.97 12.93
CA LEU A 6 4.99 15.28 14.33
C LEU A 6 5.36 14.02 15.13
N ILE A 7 4.69 12.89 14.86
CA ILE A 7 4.97 11.62 15.54
C ILE A 7 6.35 11.09 15.13
N PHE A 8 6.63 11.05 13.84
CA PHE A 8 7.87 10.44 13.32
C PHE A 8 9.08 11.39 13.29
N GLY A 9 8.86 12.68 13.51
CA GLY A 9 9.94 13.62 13.83
C GLY A 9 10.53 13.44 15.23
N ALA A 10 9.89 12.61 16.08
CA ALA A 10 10.45 12.21 17.37
C ALA A 10 11.42 11.01 17.22
N PRO A 11 12.38 10.82 18.14
CA PRO A 11 13.26 9.65 18.15
C PRO A 11 12.49 8.32 18.10
N LYS A 12 13.04 7.34 17.38
CA LYS A 12 12.46 6.01 17.15
C LYS A 12 11.88 5.38 18.40
N GLU A 13 12.65 5.39 19.49
CA GLU A 13 12.29 4.77 20.76
C GLU A 13 11.04 5.41 21.39
N GLN A 14 10.78 6.69 21.10
CA GLN A 14 9.64 7.42 21.67
C GLN A 14 8.33 7.01 21.00
N TRP A 15 8.26 7.01 19.67
CA TRP A 15 7.02 6.59 19.00
C TRP A 15 6.81 5.08 19.09
N ILE A 16 7.86 4.26 19.21
CA ILE A 16 7.71 2.83 19.50
C ILE A 16 7.00 2.62 20.86
N ARG A 17 7.35 3.38 21.89
CA ARG A 17 6.68 3.33 23.20
C ARG A 17 5.21 3.74 23.12
N VAL A 18 4.85 4.66 22.22
CA VAL A 18 3.45 5.03 21.97
C VAL A 18 2.68 3.88 21.30
N PHE A 19 3.35 3.08 20.47
CA PHE A 19 2.73 1.93 19.81
C PHE A 19 2.57 0.70 20.72
N GLU A 20 3.37 0.57 21.79
CA GLU A 20 3.28 -0.58 22.70
C GLU A 20 1.89 -0.80 23.31
N PRO A 21 1.21 0.23 23.88
CA PRO A 21 -0.15 0.09 24.38
C PRO A 21 -1.16 -0.34 23.31
N LEU A 22 -0.99 0.14 22.06
CA LEU A 22 -1.89 -0.19 20.95
C LEU A 22 -1.81 -1.67 20.56
N LYS A 23 -0.64 -2.30 20.71
CA LYS A 23 -0.47 -3.75 20.45
C LYS A 23 -1.30 -4.64 21.39
N GLY A 24 -1.58 -4.16 22.60
CA GLY A 24 -2.23 -4.91 23.67
C GLY A 24 -3.74 -4.71 23.78
N SER A 25 -4.34 -3.84 22.96
CA SER A 25 -5.78 -3.58 22.98
C SER A 25 -6.55 -4.81 22.48
N ALA A 26 -7.02 -5.63 23.41
CA ALA A 26 -7.74 -6.88 23.16
C ALA A 26 -9.25 -6.68 22.88
N GLU A 27 -9.74 -5.44 22.91
CA GLU A 27 -11.19 -5.14 22.92
C GLU A 27 -11.79 -4.82 21.54
N SER A 28 -11.00 -4.92 20.45
CA SER A 28 -11.43 -4.52 19.12
C SER A 28 -11.29 -5.65 18.09
N TYR A 29 -12.31 -5.80 17.23
CA TYR A 29 -12.29 -6.67 16.04
C TYR A 29 -11.14 -6.31 15.07
N GLN A 30 -10.56 -5.12 15.21
CA GLN A 30 -9.34 -4.70 14.54
C GLN A 30 -8.15 -4.84 15.49
N SER A 31 -7.20 -5.68 15.10
CA SER A 31 -5.91 -5.81 15.77
C SER A 31 -5.24 -4.43 15.82
N GLY A 32 -4.79 -3.94 16.98
CA GLY A 32 -4.08 -2.66 17.07
C GLY A 32 -2.80 -2.58 16.21
N LEU A 33 -2.31 -3.72 15.70
CA LEU A 33 -1.30 -3.73 14.63
C LEU A 33 -1.78 -3.05 13.33
N VAL A 34 -3.06 -3.15 12.97
CA VAL A 34 -3.63 -2.48 11.79
C VAL A 34 -3.50 -0.97 11.94
N GLU A 35 -3.91 -0.43 13.09
CA GLU A 35 -3.80 1.00 13.41
C GLU A 35 -2.33 1.47 13.39
N ILE A 36 -1.43 0.69 13.99
CA ILE A 36 0.01 0.99 13.98
C ILE A 36 0.54 1.00 12.54
N MET A 37 0.15 0.04 11.70
CA MET A 37 0.57 0.01 10.30
C MET A 37 -0.02 1.18 9.51
N GLU A 38 -1.27 1.56 9.75
CA GLU A 38 -1.88 2.74 9.14
C GLU A 38 -1.09 4.01 9.50
N LEU A 39 -0.73 4.18 10.77
CA LEU A 39 0.13 5.28 11.22
C LEU A 39 1.51 5.24 10.53
N CYS A 40 2.14 4.07 10.43
CA CYS A 40 3.40 3.92 9.71
C CYS A 40 3.27 4.37 8.24
N LEU A 41 2.26 3.89 7.51
CA LEU A 41 2.05 4.26 6.11
C LEU A 41 1.78 5.77 5.95
N LEU A 42 0.98 6.36 6.85
CA LEU A 42 0.77 7.81 6.90
C LEU A 42 2.08 8.58 7.16
N GLY A 43 2.97 8.02 7.99
CA GLY A 43 4.32 8.54 8.21
C GLY A 43 5.14 8.59 6.93
N LEU A 44 5.14 7.50 6.16
CA LEU A 44 5.90 7.37 4.90
C LEU A 44 5.44 8.36 3.82
N ILE A 45 4.16 8.73 3.81
CA ILE A 45 3.64 9.68 2.83
C ILE A 45 3.52 11.11 3.35
N SER A 46 3.80 11.33 4.64
CA SER A 46 3.51 12.59 5.33
C SER A 46 4.14 13.81 4.64
N ARG A 47 5.33 13.65 4.06
CA ARG A 47 6.09 14.69 3.36
C ARG A 47 5.67 14.89 1.92
N ARG A 48 5.16 13.85 1.28
CA ARG A 48 4.71 13.84 -0.12
C ARG A 48 3.19 13.96 -0.27
N TRP A 49 2.47 14.17 0.82
CA TRP A 49 1.01 14.23 0.83
C TRP A 49 0.44 15.25 -0.17
N ASN A 50 1.02 16.45 -0.24
CA ASN A 50 0.60 17.47 -1.20
C ASN A 50 0.87 17.04 -2.64
N LEU A 51 2.05 16.49 -2.93
CA LEU A 51 2.40 15.98 -4.27
C LEU A 51 1.48 14.83 -4.70
N LEU A 52 1.11 13.94 -3.77
CA LEU A 52 0.18 12.85 -4.02
C LEU A 52 -1.23 13.38 -4.36
N ILE A 53 -1.71 14.39 -3.63
CA ILE A 53 -3.01 15.01 -3.91
C ILE A 53 -2.98 15.74 -5.25
N GLU A 54 -1.96 16.55 -5.51
CA GLU A 54 -1.80 17.28 -6.77
C GLU A 54 -1.71 16.33 -7.97
N GLY A 55 -0.94 15.25 -7.82
CA GLY A 55 -0.91 14.14 -8.75
C GLY A 55 -2.33 13.61 -8.98
N PHE A 56 -3.01 13.17 -7.94
CA PHE A 56 -4.36 12.63 -8.05
C PHE A 56 -5.35 13.57 -8.74
N MET A 57 -5.31 14.87 -8.40
CA MET A 57 -6.21 15.89 -8.95
C MET A 57 -5.91 16.27 -10.40
N SER A 58 -4.68 16.04 -10.87
CA SER A 58 -4.25 16.41 -12.24
C SER A 58 -4.52 15.33 -13.29
N HIS A 59 -4.90 14.11 -12.88
CA HIS A 59 -5.05 12.98 -13.79
C HIS A 59 -6.51 12.72 -14.15
N THR A 60 -6.76 12.51 -15.45
CA THR A 60 -8.07 12.10 -15.94
C THR A 60 -8.27 10.60 -15.76
N PHE A 61 -9.51 10.20 -15.43
CA PHE A 61 -9.85 8.80 -15.25
C PHE A 61 -9.89 8.08 -16.60
N ASP A 62 -8.96 7.14 -16.79
CA ASP A 62 -8.85 6.34 -18.00
C ASP A 62 -9.29 4.90 -17.73
N PHE A 63 -10.18 4.38 -18.60
CA PHE A 63 -10.76 3.04 -18.51
C PHE A 63 -9.82 1.95 -19.06
N ILE A 64 -8.65 1.78 -18.47
CA ILE A 64 -7.75 0.66 -18.80
C ILE A 64 -8.23 -0.61 -18.10
N PRO A 65 -8.36 -1.76 -18.80
CA PRO A 65 -8.72 -3.03 -18.16
C PRO A 65 -7.73 -3.42 -17.05
N ILE A 66 -8.23 -3.97 -15.94
CA ILE A 66 -7.41 -4.41 -14.80
C ILE A 66 -6.32 -5.40 -15.22
N SER A 67 -6.61 -6.32 -16.15
CA SER A 67 -5.61 -7.26 -16.67
C SER A 67 -4.44 -6.57 -17.36
N LYS A 68 -4.69 -5.46 -18.07
CA LYS A 68 -3.63 -4.64 -18.68
C LYS A 68 -2.85 -3.88 -17.62
N GLN A 69 -3.53 -3.27 -16.63
CA GLN A 69 -2.85 -2.59 -15.53
C GLN A 69 -1.93 -3.54 -14.75
N TYR A 70 -2.39 -4.76 -14.49
CA TYR A 70 -1.59 -5.81 -13.85
C TYR A 70 -0.37 -6.23 -14.71
N ALA A 71 -0.56 -6.43 -16.01
CA ALA A 71 0.54 -6.77 -16.91
C ALA A 71 1.59 -5.66 -16.99
N ASP A 72 1.15 -4.41 -17.14
CA ASP A 72 2.02 -3.23 -17.17
C ASP A 72 2.81 -3.10 -15.86
N LEU A 73 2.18 -3.34 -14.69
CA LEU A 73 2.84 -3.33 -13.37
C LEU A 73 3.99 -4.35 -13.30
N HIS A 74 3.76 -5.57 -13.76
CA HIS A 74 4.80 -6.61 -13.79
C HIS A 74 5.91 -6.30 -14.80
N GLN A 75 5.58 -5.72 -15.95
CA GLN A 75 6.58 -5.29 -16.94
C GLN A 75 7.47 -4.17 -16.40
N PHE A 76 6.87 -3.19 -15.71
CA PHE A 76 7.60 -2.11 -15.04
C PHE A 76 8.63 -2.66 -14.04
N LEU A 77 8.24 -3.63 -13.22
CA LEU A 77 9.12 -4.22 -12.22
C LEU A 77 10.27 -5.04 -12.81
N GLN A 78 10.10 -5.61 -14.01
CA GLN A 78 11.12 -6.38 -14.72
C GLN A 78 12.11 -5.48 -15.49
N GLY A 79 11.67 -4.31 -15.95
CA GLY A 79 12.44 -3.41 -16.80
C GLY A 79 13.40 -2.47 -16.05
N THR A 80 13.27 -2.34 -14.73
CA THR A 80 14.05 -1.40 -13.92
C THR A 80 14.98 -2.15 -12.97
N SER A 81 16.22 -1.66 -12.83
CA SER A 81 17.20 -2.28 -11.94
C SER A 81 16.90 -1.96 -10.47
N ARG A 82 17.01 -2.95 -9.58
CA ARG A 82 16.74 -2.81 -8.14
C ARG A 82 17.65 -1.77 -7.46
N ASP A 83 18.86 -1.60 -8.00
CA ASP A 83 19.89 -0.72 -7.47
C ASP A 83 19.59 0.79 -7.67
N GLU A 84 18.76 1.16 -8.66
CA GLU A 84 18.42 2.57 -8.92
C GLU A 84 17.51 3.19 -7.84
N PHE A 85 16.74 2.37 -7.10
CA PHE A 85 15.68 2.85 -6.21
C PHE A 85 15.94 2.62 -4.71
N GLN A 86 16.86 1.71 -4.36
CA GLN A 86 16.97 1.24 -2.98
C GLN A 86 17.58 2.24 -1.99
N ASP A 87 18.42 3.20 -2.40
CA ASP A 87 19.19 3.98 -1.41
C ASP A 87 19.24 5.51 -1.56
N THR A 88 18.75 6.09 -2.65
CA THR A 88 19.18 7.46 -2.99
C THR A 88 18.38 8.60 -2.33
N HIS A 89 17.20 8.36 -1.74
CA HIS A 89 16.31 9.47 -1.33
C HIS A 89 15.51 9.30 -0.02
N LEU A 90 15.70 8.21 0.74
CA LEU A 90 15.02 8.07 2.02
C LEU A 90 15.82 8.78 3.11
N ASP A 91 15.14 9.60 3.89
CA ASP A 91 15.73 10.17 5.08
C ASP A 91 15.75 9.16 6.24
N LEU A 92 16.39 9.53 7.35
CA LEU A 92 16.54 8.63 8.50
C LEU A 92 15.18 8.24 9.11
N GLU A 93 14.22 9.18 9.14
CA GLU A 93 12.87 8.94 9.70
C GLU A 93 12.11 7.89 8.87
N GLU A 94 12.05 8.06 7.54
CA GLU A 94 11.37 7.10 6.66
C GLU A 94 12.04 5.73 6.70
N LYS A 95 13.38 5.67 6.83
CA LYS A 95 14.11 4.40 7.01
C LYS A 95 13.68 3.69 8.29
N ASP A 96 13.56 4.40 9.41
CA ASP A 96 13.15 3.82 10.69
C ASP A 96 11.69 3.31 10.66
N ILE A 97 10.79 4.05 10.01
CA ILE A 97 9.39 3.64 9.83
C ILE A 97 9.31 2.38 8.97
N LEU A 98 10.02 2.35 7.83
CA LEU A 98 10.04 1.21 6.92
C LEU A 98 10.60 -0.04 7.60
N GLU A 99 11.67 0.11 8.37
CA GLU A 99 12.28 -1.00 9.10
C GLU A 99 11.29 -1.59 10.11
N TYR A 100 10.64 -0.74 10.91
CA TYR A 100 9.67 -1.16 11.90
C TYR A 100 8.45 -1.86 11.27
N ALA A 101 7.90 -1.28 10.21
CA ALA A 101 6.76 -1.86 9.49
C ALA A 101 7.14 -3.22 8.89
N ARG A 102 8.31 -3.33 8.25
CA ARG A 102 8.81 -4.60 7.69
C ARG A 102 8.91 -5.69 8.74
N GLN A 103 9.55 -5.40 9.88
CA GLN A 103 9.70 -6.37 10.97
C GLN A 103 8.34 -6.80 11.54
N SER A 104 7.42 -5.84 11.70
CA SER A 104 6.08 -6.09 12.24
C SER A 104 5.21 -6.95 11.31
N LEU A 105 5.38 -6.79 9.99
CA LEU A 105 4.60 -7.48 8.96
C LEU A 105 5.18 -8.84 8.55
N GLN A 106 6.45 -9.14 8.87
CA GLN A 106 7.12 -10.37 8.46
C GLN A 106 6.35 -11.65 8.86
N SER A 107 5.69 -11.65 10.00
CA SER A 107 4.87 -12.78 10.49
C SER A 107 3.37 -12.64 10.17
N LYS A 108 2.92 -11.46 9.74
CA LYS A 108 1.50 -11.11 9.56
C LYS A 108 1.29 -10.26 8.29
N PRO A 109 1.66 -10.77 7.10
CA PRO A 109 1.56 -10.00 5.86
C PRO A 109 0.10 -9.66 5.50
N TYR A 110 -0.87 -10.45 5.95
CA TYR A 110 -2.31 -10.21 5.75
C TYR A 110 -2.80 -8.86 6.30
N ILE A 111 -2.08 -8.24 7.23
CA ILE A 111 -2.42 -6.91 7.77
C ILE A 111 -2.45 -5.86 6.65
N LEU A 112 -1.58 -5.97 5.64
CA LEU A 112 -1.58 -5.07 4.49
C LEU A 112 -2.90 -5.12 3.69
N TRP A 113 -3.59 -6.26 3.76
CA TRP A 113 -4.91 -6.46 3.16
C TRP A 113 -6.05 -5.86 3.99
N LEU A 114 -5.81 -5.53 5.26
CA LEU A 114 -6.79 -4.81 6.08
C LEU A 114 -6.65 -3.29 5.95
N LEU A 115 -5.53 -2.82 5.39
CA LEU A 115 -5.25 -1.40 5.18
C LEU A 115 -5.90 -0.88 3.89
N PRO A 116 -6.27 0.42 3.86
CA PRO A 116 -6.85 1.04 2.66
C PRO A 116 -5.93 0.89 1.44
N PRO A 117 -6.42 0.33 0.30
CA PRO A 117 -5.61 0.12 -0.91
C PRO A 117 -4.84 1.35 -1.38
N VAL A 118 -5.48 2.52 -1.35
CA VAL A 118 -4.91 3.80 -1.74
C VAL A 118 -3.73 4.20 -0.86
N LEU A 119 -3.85 4.04 0.46
CA LEU A 119 -2.81 4.38 1.42
C LEU A 119 -1.63 3.42 1.26
N THR A 120 -1.91 2.13 1.17
CA THR A 120 -0.89 1.08 0.96
C THR A 120 -0.08 1.32 -0.31
N ALA A 121 -0.75 1.60 -1.43
CA ALA A 121 -0.07 1.86 -2.70
C ALA A 121 0.71 3.19 -2.70
N ALA A 122 0.17 4.26 -2.11
CA ALA A 122 0.85 5.55 -2.05
C ALA A 122 2.12 5.52 -1.18
N ALA A 123 2.10 4.73 -0.10
CA ALA A 123 3.18 4.63 0.87
C ALA A 123 4.32 3.69 0.46
N MET A 124 4.01 2.66 -0.33
CA MET A 124 5.02 1.69 -0.75
C MET A 124 5.83 2.21 -1.93
N ARG A 125 7.15 2.31 -1.77
CA ARG A 125 8.03 2.52 -2.92
C ARG A 125 8.19 1.21 -3.71
N PRO A 126 8.23 1.27 -5.05
CA PRO A 126 8.58 0.12 -5.87
C PRO A 126 9.87 -0.56 -5.39
N TRP A 127 9.93 -1.90 -5.47
CA TRP A 127 11.07 -2.74 -5.03
C TRP A 127 11.45 -2.66 -3.55
N SER A 128 10.65 -1.98 -2.72
CA SER A 128 10.79 -2.06 -1.27
C SER A 128 10.33 -3.44 -0.78
N ALA A 129 10.87 -3.90 0.35
CA ALA A 129 10.45 -5.17 0.93
C ALA A 129 8.95 -5.20 1.25
N LEU A 130 8.35 -4.06 1.62
CA LEU A 130 6.91 -3.95 1.85
C LEU A 130 6.10 -4.09 0.56
N PHE A 131 6.58 -3.49 -0.52
CA PHE A 131 6.00 -3.63 -1.85
C PHE A 131 6.04 -5.08 -2.32
N ASP A 132 7.17 -5.77 -2.14
CA ASP A 132 7.32 -7.18 -2.51
C ASP A 132 6.32 -8.08 -1.76
N ILE A 133 6.15 -7.87 -0.45
CA ILE A 133 5.17 -8.60 0.37
C ILE A 133 3.75 -8.35 -0.13
N TYR A 134 3.41 -7.09 -0.42
CA TYR A 134 2.06 -6.72 -0.84
C TYR A 134 1.73 -7.26 -2.24
N LEU A 135 2.66 -7.10 -3.19
CA LEU A 135 2.49 -7.61 -4.55
C LEU A 135 2.39 -9.13 -4.56
N ALA A 136 3.18 -9.85 -3.76
CA ALA A 136 3.11 -11.31 -3.67
C ALA A 136 1.71 -11.79 -3.23
N GLU A 137 1.05 -11.07 -2.32
CA GLU A 137 -0.31 -11.38 -1.90
C GLU A 137 -1.34 -11.05 -2.98
N ILE A 138 -1.20 -9.91 -3.68
CA ILE A 138 -2.05 -9.57 -4.84
C ILE A 138 -1.92 -10.66 -5.92
N ASP A 139 -0.70 -11.05 -6.24
CA ASP A 139 -0.37 -12.08 -7.21
C ASP A 139 -1.01 -13.43 -6.88
N ARG A 140 -0.93 -13.84 -5.60
CA ARG A 140 -1.55 -15.07 -5.10
C ARG A 140 -3.06 -15.02 -5.31
N GLN A 141 -3.70 -13.94 -4.88
CA GLN A 141 -5.16 -13.76 -4.96
C GLN A 141 -5.65 -13.61 -6.41
N PHE A 142 -4.90 -12.90 -7.25
CA PHE A 142 -5.22 -12.70 -8.67
C PHE A 142 -5.14 -14.01 -9.46
N ARG A 143 -4.14 -14.86 -9.17
CA ARG A 143 -4.00 -16.21 -9.76
C ARG A 143 -5.06 -17.19 -9.28
N GLU A 144 -5.43 -17.14 -8.00
CA GLU A 144 -6.51 -17.98 -7.46
C GLU A 144 -7.90 -17.59 -8.01
N ALA A 145 -8.09 -16.33 -8.43
CA ALA A 145 -9.32 -15.82 -9.03
C ALA A 145 -9.52 -16.17 -10.52
N LEU A 146 -8.56 -16.87 -11.14
CA LEU A 146 -8.52 -17.18 -12.57
C LEU A 146 -9.20 -18.49 -13.06
N PRO A 147 -10.23 -19.12 -12.43
CA PRO A 147 -11.07 -20.06 -13.18
C PRO A 147 -11.89 -19.29 -14.23
N ALA A 148 -11.81 -19.76 -15.48
CA ALA A 148 -12.45 -19.18 -16.66
C ALA A 148 -13.85 -18.62 -16.38
N ASP A 149 -14.09 -17.37 -16.80
CA ASP A 149 -15.40 -16.67 -16.86
C ASP A 149 -15.81 -15.72 -15.70
N ARG A 150 -15.02 -15.56 -14.61
CA ARG A 150 -15.35 -14.60 -13.53
C ARG A 150 -14.90 -13.14 -13.72
N PHE A 151 -14.12 -12.82 -14.74
CA PHE A 151 -13.69 -11.44 -15.01
C PHE A 151 -14.68 -10.62 -15.85
N ARG A 152 -15.84 -11.17 -16.23
CA ARG A 152 -16.89 -10.41 -16.89
C ARG A 152 -17.70 -9.63 -15.87
N LYS A 153 -17.31 -8.36 -15.67
CA LYS A 153 -18.09 -7.28 -15.04
C LYS A 153 -18.56 -7.58 -13.62
N CYS A 154 -17.85 -7.06 -12.61
CA CYS A 154 -18.55 -6.78 -11.36
C CYS A 154 -19.63 -5.71 -11.63
N THR A 155 -20.88 -6.04 -11.34
CA THR A 155 -22.03 -5.12 -11.38
C THR A 155 -22.21 -4.42 -10.03
N CYS A 156 -21.13 -3.86 -9.46
CA CYS A 156 -21.14 -3.29 -8.10
C CYS A 156 -21.81 -1.89 -8.01
N ARG A 157 -23.00 -1.75 -8.62
CA ARG A 157 -23.91 -0.59 -8.44
C ARG A 157 -25.04 -0.85 -7.43
N GLY A 158 -25.10 -2.02 -6.81
CA GLY A 158 -26.14 -2.40 -5.85
C GLY A 158 -25.55 -2.81 -4.51
N ASP A 159 -26.21 -2.38 -3.44
CA ASP A 159 -25.86 -2.49 -2.01
C ASP A 159 -25.76 -3.94 -1.46
N GLY A 160 -24.95 -4.80 -2.08
CA GLY A 160 -24.75 -6.20 -1.66
C GLY A 160 -23.29 -6.49 -1.30
N ILE A 161 -23.04 -6.89 -0.05
CA ILE A 161 -21.71 -7.07 0.56
C ILE A 161 -21.01 -8.39 0.18
N ASP A 162 -21.62 -9.28 -0.62
CA ASP A 162 -21.20 -10.69 -0.61
C ASP A 162 -20.34 -11.24 -1.76
N GLN A 163 -19.82 -10.44 -2.72
CA GLN A 163 -18.84 -10.97 -3.71
C GLN A 163 -17.73 -9.95 -4.12
N HIS A 164 -17.13 -9.25 -3.17
CA HIS A 164 -16.17 -8.16 -3.43
C HIS A 164 -14.70 -8.57 -3.62
N ARG A 165 -14.32 -9.85 -3.55
CA ARG A 165 -12.90 -10.25 -3.68
C ARG A 165 -12.25 -9.77 -5.00
N ASN A 166 -12.98 -9.85 -6.10
CA ASN A 166 -12.48 -9.37 -7.40
C ASN A 166 -12.46 -7.84 -7.49
N CYS A 167 -13.32 -7.15 -6.73
CA CYS A 167 -13.36 -5.68 -6.65
C CYS A 167 -12.20 -5.16 -5.83
N GLU A 168 -11.91 -5.79 -4.70
CA GLU A 168 -10.82 -5.42 -3.81
C GLU A 168 -9.46 -5.65 -4.49
N ILE A 169 -9.26 -6.82 -5.14
CA ILE A 169 -8.03 -7.08 -5.90
C ILE A 169 -7.89 -6.07 -7.05
N ALA A 170 -8.98 -5.79 -7.78
CA ALA A 170 -8.98 -4.80 -8.85
C ALA A 170 -8.61 -3.40 -8.36
N GLU A 171 -9.19 -2.97 -7.22
CA GLU A 171 -8.89 -1.69 -6.59
C GLU A 171 -7.42 -1.61 -6.19
N ARG A 172 -6.86 -2.67 -5.57
CA ARG A 172 -5.44 -2.71 -5.19
C ARG A 172 -4.50 -2.63 -6.39
N ILE A 173 -4.80 -3.37 -7.47
CA ILE A 173 -4.07 -3.27 -8.73
C ILE A 173 -4.16 -1.86 -9.30
N GLN A 174 -5.37 -1.26 -9.28
CA GLN A 174 -5.60 0.08 -9.78
C GLN A 174 -4.85 1.15 -8.98
N CYS A 175 -4.80 1.04 -7.65
CA CYS A 175 -4.03 1.93 -6.80
C CYS A 175 -2.54 1.83 -7.13
N LEU A 176 -1.97 0.61 -7.20
CA LEU A 176 -0.57 0.42 -7.57
C LEU A 176 -0.24 0.97 -8.96
N TYR A 177 -1.10 0.70 -9.94
CA TYR A 177 -0.93 1.23 -11.30
C TYR A 177 -0.94 2.77 -11.32
N THR A 178 -1.85 3.38 -10.55
CA THR A 178 -1.97 4.83 -10.46
C THR A 178 -0.71 5.46 -9.87
N PHE A 179 -0.21 4.96 -8.74
CA PHE A 179 0.94 5.56 -8.04
C PHE A 179 2.32 5.15 -8.56
N HIS A 180 2.44 4.13 -9.42
CA HIS A 180 3.76 3.66 -9.87
C HIS A 180 3.94 3.73 -11.38
N ILE A 181 2.88 3.68 -12.17
CA ILE A 181 2.97 3.76 -13.64
C ILE A 181 2.45 5.10 -14.15
N ARG A 182 1.28 5.54 -13.69
CA ARG A 182 0.73 6.84 -14.15
C ARG A 182 1.39 8.04 -13.49
N GLN A 183 1.62 7.95 -12.20
CA GLN A 183 2.26 8.99 -11.40
C GLN A 183 3.55 8.43 -10.82
N PRO A 184 4.60 8.20 -11.61
CA PRO A 184 5.89 7.90 -11.02
C PRO A 184 6.25 9.05 -10.08
N LEU A 185 6.23 8.78 -8.78
CA LEU A 185 6.63 9.72 -7.74
C LEU A 185 8.13 10.01 -7.95
N GLN A 186 8.42 11.05 -8.72
CA GLN A 186 9.76 11.63 -8.88
C GLN A 186 10.14 12.42 -7.63
#